data_AF-A0AAE4Z840-F1
#
_entry.id   AF-A0AAE4Z840-F1
#
_cell.length_a   1.000
_cell.length_b   1.000
_cell.length_c   1.000
_cell.angle_alpha   90.00
_cell.angle_beta   90.00
_cell.angle_gamma   90.00
#
_symmetry.space_group_name_H-M   'P 1'
#
loop_
_entity.id
_entity.type
_entity.pdbx_description
1 polymer ?
#
loop_
_entity_poly.entity_id
_entity_poly.type
_entity_poly.pdbx_seq_one_letter_code
_entity_poly.pdbx_strand_id
1 'polypeptide(L)'
;MPYHSVREAVAAFRRAPGLALLSATSIGLSFFVLGTFGLVTYNVDVTLRGIERRVEVVAYLRDDISAAQLELLQNDVRSFPEVEGVNHVSKFEAMRNAMQQLEEFRDVFTDLELNPLPASIEIQLRPDFRDPESVERVANLIALYPFVEDVRFGREWVDKIFQLRRLGGAVAAILGIAFAIVAILIIGTTVRMAVLARREEIIIMRLVGATDGFIRRPFLLEGFITGLVGGVLALVLTYGAHLVVDGSLIDLEWLPSLWTAGGVLAGGLLGLLASGSALRRHLVSYA
;
A
#
# COMPACT_ATOMS: atom_id res chain seq x y z
N MET A 1 34.46 -19.22 -9.60
CA MET A 1 33.66 -20.32 -9.04
C MET A 1 32.16 -20.00 -8.72
N PRO A 2 31.45 -19.04 -9.37
CA PRO A 2 29.98 -18.93 -9.23
C PRO A 2 29.18 -19.71 -10.29
N TYR A 3 29.81 -20.08 -11.42
CA TYR A 3 29.11 -20.71 -12.56
C TYR A 3 28.68 -22.18 -12.32
N HIS A 4 29.39 -22.93 -11.49
CA HIS A 4 29.02 -24.33 -11.20
C HIS A 4 27.75 -24.43 -10.36
N SER A 5 27.59 -23.55 -9.38
CA SER A 5 26.45 -23.53 -8.45
C SER A 5 25.12 -23.24 -9.16
N VAL A 6 25.13 -22.31 -10.13
CA VAL A 6 23.94 -21.97 -10.92
C VAL A 6 23.55 -23.12 -11.84
N ARG A 7 24.53 -23.76 -12.49
CA ARG A 7 24.27 -24.89 -13.39
C ARG A 7 23.73 -26.10 -12.63
N GLU A 8 24.23 -26.36 -11.43
CA GLU A 8 23.74 -27.43 -10.56
C GLU A 8 22.35 -27.13 -10.00
N ALA A 9 22.03 -25.88 -9.66
CA ALA A 9 20.68 -25.50 -9.23
C ALA A 9 19.65 -25.66 -10.36
N VAL A 10 19.99 -25.28 -11.59
CA VAL A 10 19.14 -25.50 -12.77
C VAL A 10 19.02 -27.00 -13.09
N ALA A 11 20.10 -27.77 -12.94
CA ALA A 11 20.07 -29.22 -13.13
C ALA A 11 19.26 -29.95 -12.05
N ALA A 12 19.25 -29.46 -10.81
CA ALA A 12 18.41 -29.96 -9.72
C ALA A 12 16.91 -29.82 -10.03
N PHE A 13 16.50 -28.67 -10.59
CA PHE A 13 15.13 -28.43 -11.03
C PHE A 13 14.68 -29.43 -12.13
N ARG A 14 15.61 -29.88 -12.97
CA ARG A 14 15.37 -30.88 -14.02
C ARG A 14 15.34 -32.33 -13.54
N ARG A 15 15.93 -32.65 -12.37
CA ARG A 15 16.06 -34.03 -11.87
C ARG A 15 14.93 -34.45 -10.92
N ALA A 16 14.29 -33.51 -10.23
CA ALA A 16 13.10 -33.75 -9.39
C ALA A 16 12.02 -32.67 -9.62
N PRO A 17 11.52 -32.50 -10.86
CA PRO A 17 10.67 -31.37 -11.25
C PRO A 17 9.34 -31.32 -10.48
N GLY A 18 8.79 -32.47 -10.08
CA GLY A 18 7.50 -32.54 -9.37
C GLY A 18 7.52 -31.80 -8.03
N LEU A 19 8.50 -32.06 -7.17
CA LEU A 19 8.58 -31.47 -5.83
C LEU A 19 8.89 -29.97 -5.89
N ALA A 20 9.85 -29.55 -6.71
CA ALA A 20 10.20 -28.14 -6.86
C ALA A 20 9.06 -27.32 -7.49
N LEU A 21 8.36 -27.89 -8.49
CA LEU A 21 7.21 -27.24 -9.13
C LEU A 21 6.02 -27.14 -8.18
N LEU A 22 5.71 -28.18 -7.41
CA LEU A 22 4.64 -28.16 -6.42
C LEU A 22 4.89 -27.10 -5.35
N SER A 23 6.13 -27.00 -4.86
CA SER A 23 6.50 -25.99 -3.87
C SER A 23 6.46 -24.58 -4.46
N ALA A 24 7.03 -24.37 -5.65
CA ALA A 24 6.97 -23.08 -6.35
C ALA A 24 5.52 -22.63 -6.62
N THR A 25 4.64 -23.56 -7.00
CA THR A 25 3.22 -23.29 -7.24
C THR A 25 2.50 -22.95 -5.94
N SER A 26 2.76 -23.68 -4.85
CA SER A 26 2.14 -23.42 -3.56
C SER A 26 2.55 -22.06 -2.98
N ILE A 27 3.83 -21.70 -3.11
CA ILE A 27 4.37 -20.38 -2.74
C ILE A 27 3.77 -19.30 -3.66
N GLY A 28 3.73 -19.56 -4.96
CA GLY A 28 3.15 -18.65 -5.94
C GLY A 28 1.67 -18.37 -5.68
N LEU A 29 0.88 -19.38 -5.33
CA LEU A 29 -0.52 -19.19 -4.96
C LEU A 29 -0.67 -18.38 -3.67
N SER A 30 0.19 -18.64 -2.67
CA SER A 30 0.23 -17.87 -1.43
C SER A 30 0.54 -16.39 -1.67
N PHE A 31 1.56 -16.11 -2.49
CA PHE A 31 1.91 -14.74 -2.86
C PHE A 31 0.92 -14.11 -3.84
N PHE A 32 0.20 -14.90 -4.64
CA PHE A 32 -0.88 -14.40 -5.49
C PHE A 32 -2.04 -13.84 -4.66
N VAL A 33 -2.42 -14.53 -3.59
CA VAL A 33 -3.43 -14.03 -2.64
C VAL A 33 -2.96 -12.71 -2.01
N LEU A 34 -1.70 -12.66 -1.56
CA LEU A 34 -1.11 -11.44 -1.02
C LEU A 34 -1.05 -10.30 -2.06
N GLY A 35 -0.66 -10.60 -3.29
CA GLY A 35 -0.57 -9.65 -4.40
C GLY A 35 -1.94 -9.09 -4.79
N THR A 36 -2.97 -9.94 -4.82
CA THR A 36 -4.35 -9.53 -5.08
C THR A 36 -4.88 -8.64 -3.96
N PHE A 37 -4.64 -9.00 -2.71
CA PHE A 37 -5.01 -8.16 -1.57
C PHE A 37 -4.29 -6.80 -1.61
N GLY A 38 -3.00 -6.80 -1.98
CA GLY A 38 -2.23 -5.58 -2.21
C GLY A 38 -2.82 -4.71 -3.31
N LEU A 39 -3.21 -5.30 -4.44
CA LEU A 39 -3.87 -4.61 -5.56
C LEU A 39 -5.17 -3.94 -5.11
N VAL A 40 -6.02 -4.66 -4.36
CA VAL A 40 -7.27 -4.12 -3.81
C VAL A 40 -6.99 -2.97 -2.86
N THR A 41 -6.09 -3.16 -1.88
CA THR A 41 -5.78 -2.14 -0.88
C THR A 41 -5.18 -0.88 -1.51
N TYR A 42 -4.33 -1.04 -2.53
CA TYR A 42 -3.77 0.07 -3.29
C TYR A 42 -4.85 0.86 -4.03
N ASN A 43 -5.77 0.19 -4.69
CA ASN A 43 -6.86 0.86 -5.41
C ASN A 43 -7.87 1.55 -4.48
N VAL A 44 -8.14 0.96 -3.32
CA VAL A 44 -8.90 1.63 -2.26
C VAL A 44 -8.16 2.89 -1.81
N ASP A 45 -6.84 2.83 -1.59
CA ASP A 45 -6.03 3.99 -1.20
C ASP A 45 -6.04 5.10 -2.27
N VAL A 46 -5.89 4.75 -3.55
CA VAL A 46 -6.01 5.70 -4.68
C VAL A 46 -7.37 6.38 -4.69
N THR A 47 -8.44 5.60 -4.53
CA THR A 47 -9.82 6.11 -4.48
C THR A 47 -10.00 7.07 -3.30
N LEU A 48 -9.51 6.68 -2.11
CA LEU A 48 -9.58 7.48 -0.89
C LEU A 48 -8.80 8.80 -1.03
N ARG A 49 -7.60 8.81 -1.64
CA ARG A 49 -6.85 10.04 -1.94
C ARG A 49 -7.61 10.95 -2.92
N GLY A 50 -8.39 10.37 -3.82
CA GLY A 50 -9.28 11.11 -4.72
C GLY A 50 -10.36 11.88 -3.96
N ILE A 51 -10.93 11.27 -2.92
CA ILE A 51 -11.94 11.88 -2.04
C ILE A 51 -11.28 12.93 -1.13
N GLU A 52 -10.13 12.61 -0.55
CA GLU A 52 -9.35 13.48 0.33
C GLU A 52 -8.94 14.80 -0.35
N ARG A 53 -8.64 14.77 -1.65
CA ARG A 53 -8.38 15.99 -2.46
C ARG A 53 -9.54 16.99 -2.48
N ARG A 54 -10.77 16.53 -2.24
CA ARG A 54 -11.97 17.38 -2.21
C ARG A 54 -12.30 17.88 -0.81
N VAL A 55 -11.56 17.43 0.21
CA VAL A 55 -11.75 17.91 1.57
C VAL A 55 -11.08 19.27 1.69
N GLU A 56 -11.89 20.27 1.97
CA GLU A 56 -11.44 21.65 2.18
C GLU A 56 -11.79 22.08 3.61
N VAL A 57 -10.96 22.97 4.15
CA VAL A 57 -11.30 23.70 5.37
C VAL A 57 -12.04 24.96 4.94
N VAL A 58 -13.31 25.07 5.31
CA VAL A 58 -14.19 26.18 4.97
C VAL A 58 -14.30 27.11 6.16
N ALA A 59 -13.74 28.31 6.05
CA ALA A 59 -13.85 29.35 7.06
C ALA A 59 -14.94 30.35 6.64
N TYR A 60 -16.03 30.41 7.40
CA TYR A 60 -17.12 31.36 7.20
C TYR A 60 -16.74 32.72 7.80
N LEU A 61 -16.99 33.76 7.02
CA LEU A 61 -16.61 35.12 7.34
C LEU A 61 -17.80 35.90 7.90
N ARG A 62 -17.51 36.83 8.82
CA ARG A 62 -18.50 37.78 9.30
C ARG A 62 -18.89 38.75 8.19
N ASP A 63 -20.16 39.20 8.22
CA ASP A 63 -20.73 40.10 7.21
C ASP A 63 -20.10 41.49 7.17
N ASP A 64 -19.42 41.90 8.25
CA ASP A 64 -18.77 43.21 8.41
C ASP A 64 -17.31 43.24 7.93
N ILE A 65 -16.80 42.16 7.32
CA ILE A 65 -15.42 42.09 6.85
C ILE A 65 -15.16 43.07 5.70
N SER A 66 -14.12 43.90 5.85
CA SER A 66 -13.66 44.80 4.78
C SER A 66 -12.80 44.06 3.75
N ALA A 67 -12.76 44.58 2.51
CA ALA A 67 -11.93 44.01 1.45
C ALA A 67 -10.44 43.92 1.83
N ALA A 68 -9.91 44.90 2.57
CA ALA A 68 -8.54 44.89 3.05
C ALA A 68 -8.30 43.78 4.10
N GLN A 69 -9.24 43.56 5.01
CA GLN A 69 -9.14 42.47 5.99
C GLN A 69 -9.24 41.09 5.32
N LEU A 70 -10.10 40.95 4.31
CA LEU A 70 -10.21 39.74 3.53
C LEU A 70 -8.90 39.42 2.80
N GLU A 71 -8.29 40.42 2.17
CA GLU A 71 -7.01 40.26 1.46
C GLU A 71 -5.87 39.90 2.40
N LEU A 72 -5.80 40.53 3.58
CA LEU A 72 -4.84 40.17 4.63
C LEU A 72 -5.02 38.72 5.09
N LEU A 73 -6.25 38.31 5.40
CA LEU A 73 -6.56 36.94 5.81
C LEU A 73 -6.15 35.92 4.74
N GLN A 74 -6.46 36.19 3.45
CA GLN A 74 -6.06 35.30 2.36
C GLN A 74 -4.54 35.18 2.24
N ASN A 75 -3.82 36.30 2.33
CA ASN A 75 -2.36 36.30 2.19
C ASN A 75 -1.68 35.61 3.38
N ASP A 76 -2.17 35.83 4.59
CA ASP A 76 -1.69 35.14 5.79
C ASP A 76 -1.91 33.64 5.69
N VAL A 77 -3.12 33.19 5.34
CA VAL A 77 -3.42 31.76 5.21
C VAL A 77 -2.63 31.12 4.07
N ARG A 78 -2.42 31.82 2.95
CA ARG A 78 -1.54 31.34 1.85
C ARG A 78 -0.08 31.18 2.29
N SER A 79 0.35 31.89 3.33
CA SER A 79 1.72 31.79 3.85
C SER A 79 1.95 30.52 4.69
N PHE A 80 0.90 29.83 5.10
CA PHE A 80 1.01 28.61 5.89
C PHE A 80 1.64 27.48 5.06
N PRO A 81 2.64 26.76 5.60
CA PRO A 81 3.31 25.67 4.88
C PRO A 81 2.35 24.53 4.53
N GLU A 82 1.27 24.34 5.30
CA GLU A 82 0.25 23.32 5.11
C GLU A 82 -0.70 23.61 3.95
N VAL A 83 -0.80 24.89 3.53
CA VAL A 83 -1.79 25.35 2.57
C VAL A 83 -1.27 25.24 1.14
N GLU A 84 -2.10 24.67 0.28
CA GLU A 84 -1.88 24.54 -1.17
C GLU A 84 -2.58 25.67 -1.93
N GLY A 85 -3.81 25.99 -1.54
CA GLY A 85 -4.63 26.99 -2.22
C GLY A 85 -5.67 27.61 -1.28
N VAL A 86 -6.04 28.85 -1.59
CA VAL A 86 -7.05 29.63 -0.85
C VAL A 86 -7.97 30.30 -1.86
N ASN A 87 -9.23 29.88 -1.87
CA ASN A 87 -10.28 30.39 -2.73
C ASN A 87 -11.31 31.16 -1.89
N HIS A 88 -11.78 32.30 -2.38
CA HIS A 88 -12.85 33.05 -1.72
C HIS A 88 -14.16 32.83 -2.47
N VAL A 89 -15.18 32.46 -1.71
CA VAL A 89 -16.53 32.26 -2.21
C VAL A 89 -17.40 33.37 -1.64
N SER A 90 -17.83 34.25 -2.53
CA SER A 90 -18.77 35.32 -2.17
C SER A 90 -20.13 34.73 -1.79
N LYS A 91 -20.95 35.48 -1.04
CA LYS A 91 -22.34 35.08 -0.73
C LYS A 91 -23.13 34.65 -1.97
N PHE A 92 -22.93 35.37 -3.08
CA PHE A 92 -23.62 35.10 -4.34
C PHE A 92 -23.14 33.80 -5.00
N GLU A 93 -21.84 33.51 -4.97
CA GLU A 93 -21.29 32.24 -5.43
C GLU A 93 -21.71 31.08 -4.53
N ALA A 94 -21.73 31.27 -3.21
CA ALA A 94 -22.21 30.28 -2.26
C ALA A 94 -23.66 29.86 -2.55
N MET A 95 -24.54 30.85 -2.80
CA MET A 95 -25.92 30.60 -3.18
C MET A 95 -26.04 29.88 -4.52
N ARG A 96 -25.27 30.31 -5.53
CA ARG A 96 -25.24 29.64 -6.84
C ARG A 96 -24.78 28.18 -6.72
N ASN A 97 -23.74 27.92 -5.95
CA ASN A 97 -23.20 26.58 -5.73
C ASN A 97 -24.22 25.70 -4.99
N ALA A 98 -24.87 26.24 -3.95
CA ALA A 98 -25.93 25.53 -3.22
C ALA A 98 -27.11 25.17 -4.13
N MET A 99 -27.58 26.11 -4.96
CA MET A 99 -28.67 25.86 -5.94
C MET A 99 -28.30 24.83 -7.03
N GLN A 100 -27.02 24.63 -7.32
CA GLN A 100 -26.56 23.61 -8.27
C GLN A 100 -26.42 22.23 -7.63
N GLN A 101 -25.97 22.18 -6.37
CA GLN A 101 -25.76 20.92 -5.65
C GLN A 101 -27.05 20.35 -5.05
N LEU A 102 -28.01 21.23 -4.72
CA LEU A 102 -29.28 20.89 -4.07
C LEU A 102 -30.45 21.25 -5.00
N GLU A 103 -30.51 20.61 -6.17
CA GLU A 103 -31.56 20.89 -7.17
C GLU A 103 -32.98 20.75 -6.60
N GLU A 104 -33.20 19.79 -5.69
CA GLU A 104 -34.48 19.54 -5.02
C GLU A 104 -34.93 20.69 -4.10
N PHE A 105 -34.00 21.55 -3.64
CA PHE A 105 -34.28 22.66 -2.72
C PHE A 105 -34.23 24.03 -3.42
N ARG A 106 -34.13 24.07 -4.75
CA ARG A 106 -34.04 25.32 -5.52
C ARG A 106 -35.19 26.30 -5.22
N ASP A 107 -36.40 25.80 -5.09
CA ASP A 107 -37.58 26.63 -4.82
C ASP A 107 -37.49 27.30 -3.44
N VAL A 108 -36.98 26.57 -2.43
CA VAL A 108 -36.76 27.10 -1.07
C VAL A 108 -35.73 28.23 -1.07
N PHE A 109 -34.66 28.12 -1.88
CA PHE A 109 -33.65 29.16 -1.99
C PHE A 109 -34.11 30.37 -2.81
N THR A 110 -35.07 30.18 -3.72
CA THR A 110 -35.61 31.25 -4.58
C THR A 110 -36.67 32.08 -3.85
N ASP A 111 -37.38 31.49 -2.90
CA ASP A 111 -38.40 32.15 -2.07
C ASP A 111 -37.82 33.00 -0.92
N LEU A 112 -36.50 32.98 -0.70
CA LEU A 112 -35.84 33.77 0.34
C LEU A 112 -35.60 35.21 -0.14
N GLU A 113 -36.16 36.20 0.57
CA GLU A 113 -35.97 37.64 0.28
C GLU A 113 -34.51 38.12 0.49
N LEU A 114 -33.74 37.43 1.34
CA LEU A 114 -32.33 37.71 1.61
C LEU A 114 -31.50 36.42 1.60
N ASN A 115 -30.29 36.51 1.04
CA ASN A 115 -29.34 35.40 0.99
C ASN A 115 -28.81 35.08 2.40
N PRO A 116 -29.15 33.90 2.98
CA PRO A 116 -28.74 33.53 4.33
C PRO A 116 -27.31 32.97 4.38
N LEU A 117 -26.66 32.73 3.25
CA LEU A 117 -25.34 32.10 3.21
C LEU A 117 -24.23 33.15 3.43
N PRO A 118 -23.36 32.96 4.44
CA PRO A 118 -22.21 33.83 4.65
C PRO A 118 -21.18 33.65 3.53
N ALA A 119 -20.30 34.65 3.37
CA ALA A 119 -19.12 34.49 2.52
C ALA A 119 -18.13 33.54 3.20
N SER A 120 -17.31 32.83 2.43
CA SER A 120 -16.34 31.89 2.98
C SER A 120 -15.02 31.93 2.25
N ILE A 121 -14.00 31.39 2.93
CA ILE A 121 -12.71 31.06 2.33
C ILE A 121 -12.55 29.54 2.39
N GLU A 122 -12.38 28.93 1.23
CA GLU A 122 -12.11 27.51 1.04
C GLU A 122 -10.60 27.30 0.96
N ILE A 123 -10.09 26.47 1.85
CA ILE A 123 -8.65 26.29 2.06
C ILE A 123 -8.32 24.84 1.73
N GLN A 124 -7.56 24.67 0.65
CA GLN A 124 -7.02 23.37 0.23
C GLN A 124 -5.68 23.16 0.91
N LEU A 125 -5.55 22.03 1.59
CA LEU A 125 -4.29 21.62 2.22
C LEU A 125 -3.44 20.82 1.24
N ARG A 126 -2.13 20.90 1.40
CA ARG A 126 -1.17 20.09 0.66
C ARG A 126 -1.32 18.61 1.01
N PRO A 127 -0.96 17.68 0.10
CA PRO A 127 -1.13 16.24 0.31
C PRO A 127 -0.56 15.69 1.62
N ASP A 128 0.55 16.25 2.11
CA ASP A 128 1.23 15.78 3.32
C ASP A 128 0.54 16.22 4.63
N PHE A 129 -0.42 17.15 4.56
CA PHE A 129 -1.09 17.76 5.73
C PHE A 129 -2.60 17.52 5.73
N ARG A 130 -3.07 16.50 5.01
CA ARG A 130 -4.50 16.13 4.94
C ARG A 130 -4.91 15.07 5.98
N ASP A 131 -4.01 14.74 6.91
CA ASP A 131 -4.35 13.92 8.06
C ASP A 131 -5.28 14.67 9.04
N PRO A 132 -6.09 13.95 9.85
CA PRO A 132 -7.04 14.58 10.75
C PRO A 132 -6.43 15.62 11.71
N GLU A 133 -5.23 15.36 12.24
CA GLU A 133 -4.59 16.25 13.20
C GLU A 133 -4.11 17.55 12.54
N SER A 134 -3.55 17.46 11.33
CA SER A 134 -3.13 18.63 10.57
C SER A 134 -4.31 19.48 10.11
N VAL A 135 -5.39 18.86 9.62
CA VAL A 135 -6.61 19.56 9.22
C VAL A 135 -7.20 20.30 10.42
N GLU A 136 -7.31 19.64 11.57
CA GLU A 136 -7.82 20.23 12.80
C GLU A 136 -6.93 21.38 13.31
N ARG A 137 -5.60 21.21 13.26
CA ARG A 137 -4.65 22.26 13.62
C ARG A 137 -4.82 23.51 12.75
N VAL A 138 -4.90 23.36 11.43
CA VAL A 138 -5.11 24.49 10.52
C VAL A 138 -6.46 25.16 10.78
N ALA A 139 -7.53 24.37 10.93
CA ALA A 139 -8.85 24.90 11.26
C ALA A 139 -8.86 25.73 12.56
N ASN A 140 -8.18 25.24 13.60
CA ASN A 140 -8.05 25.96 14.87
C ASN A 140 -7.23 27.25 14.74
N LEU A 141 -6.17 27.28 13.91
CA LEU A 141 -5.41 28.50 13.65
C LEU A 141 -6.25 29.56 12.93
N ILE A 142 -7.07 29.14 11.95
CA ILE A 142 -7.95 30.04 11.21
C ILE A 142 -9.08 30.57 12.08
N ALA A 143 -9.59 29.75 13.01
CA ALA A 143 -10.64 30.16 13.95
C ALA A 143 -10.19 31.26 14.94
N LEU A 144 -8.89 31.53 15.07
CA LEU A 144 -8.37 32.62 15.91
C LEU A 144 -8.53 34.01 15.27
N TYR A 145 -8.81 34.09 13.96
CA TYR A 145 -8.98 35.37 13.29
C TYR A 145 -10.34 35.99 13.66
N PRO A 146 -10.37 37.27 14.10
CA PRO A 146 -11.59 37.90 14.62
C PRO A 146 -12.70 38.13 13.58
N PHE A 147 -12.38 38.01 12.29
CA PHE A 147 -13.31 38.17 11.17
C PHE A 147 -13.88 36.82 10.68
N VAL A 148 -13.44 35.71 11.28
CA VAL A 148 -13.94 34.35 11.02
C VAL A 148 -15.01 34.05 12.05
N GLU A 149 -16.20 33.68 11.59
CA GLU A 149 -17.34 33.35 12.44
C GLU A 149 -17.35 31.87 12.84
N ASP A 150 -17.06 31.00 11.88
CA ASP A 150 -17.07 29.55 12.09
C ASP A 150 -16.11 28.87 11.09
N VAL A 151 -15.51 27.76 11.49
CA VAL A 151 -14.62 26.97 10.62
C VAL A 151 -15.16 25.55 10.57
N ARG A 152 -15.56 25.13 9.37
CA ARG A 152 -16.07 23.78 9.11
C ARG A 152 -15.09 23.01 8.24
N PHE A 153 -14.84 21.79 8.65
CA PHE A 153 -14.18 20.79 7.83
C PHE A 153 -14.89 19.46 8.07
N GLY A 154 -14.83 18.57 7.09
CA GLY A 154 -15.44 17.24 7.18
C GLY A 154 -14.69 16.30 8.14
N ARG A 155 -14.54 16.66 9.43
CA ARG A 155 -13.75 15.91 10.42
C ARG A 155 -14.06 14.41 10.41
N GLU A 156 -15.35 14.06 10.52
CA GLU A 156 -15.80 12.67 10.53
C GLU A 156 -15.43 11.92 9.24
N TRP A 157 -15.46 12.61 8.10
CA TRP A 157 -15.06 12.02 6.81
C TRP A 157 -13.55 11.82 6.73
N VAL A 158 -12.75 12.82 7.13
CA VAL A 158 -11.28 12.72 7.19
C VAL A 158 -10.85 11.58 8.12
N ASP A 159 -11.45 11.51 9.31
CA ASP A 159 -11.21 10.44 10.27
C ASP A 159 -11.55 9.06 9.70
N LYS A 160 -12.71 8.91 9.07
CA LYS A 160 -13.14 7.64 8.47
C LYS A 160 -12.19 7.20 7.34
N ILE A 161 -11.79 8.11 6.46
CA ILE A 161 -10.84 7.84 5.37
C ILE A 161 -9.51 7.33 5.95
N PHE A 162 -8.99 8.02 6.96
CA PHE A 162 -7.72 7.67 7.58
C PHE A 162 -7.79 6.34 8.36
N GLN A 163 -8.89 6.07 9.05
CA GLN A 163 -9.14 4.80 9.73
C GLN A 163 -9.25 3.63 8.74
N LEU A 164 -9.95 3.81 7.61
CA LEU A 164 -10.04 2.80 6.55
C LEU A 164 -8.66 2.47 5.98
N ARG A 165 -7.83 3.49 5.73
CA ARG A 165 -6.46 3.31 5.26
C ARG A 165 -5.59 2.56 6.27
N ARG A 166 -5.66 2.94 7.56
CA ARG A 166 -4.94 2.25 8.64
C ARG A 166 -5.38 0.79 8.78
N LEU A 167 -6.69 0.53 8.70
CA LEU A 167 -7.25 -0.81 8.74
C LEU A 167 -6.75 -1.65 7.57
N GLY A 168 -6.82 -1.13 6.34
CA GLY A 168 -6.33 -1.80 5.14
C GLY A 168 -4.84 -2.14 5.25
N GLY A 169 -4.01 -1.19 5.69
CA GLY A 169 -2.59 -1.40 5.94
C GLY A 169 -2.30 -2.43 7.03
N ALA A 170 -3.06 -2.43 8.13
CA ALA A 170 -2.92 -3.40 9.21
C ALA A 170 -3.28 -4.82 8.75
N VAL A 171 -4.38 -4.98 8.01
CA VAL A 171 -4.78 -6.28 7.45
C VAL A 171 -3.74 -6.76 6.44
N ALA A 172 -3.22 -5.87 5.58
CA ALA A 172 -2.15 -6.20 4.63
C ALA A 172 -0.90 -6.72 5.35
N ALA A 173 -0.49 -6.05 6.43
CA ALA A 173 0.67 -6.45 7.23
C ALA A 173 0.47 -7.81 7.91
N ILE A 174 -0.69 -8.05 8.52
CA ILE A 174 -1.03 -9.31 9.17
C ILE A 174 -1.03 -10.46 8.16
N LEU A 175 -1.70 -10.30 7.02
CA LEU A 175 -1.73 -11.30 5.96
C LEU A 175 -0.33 -11.52 5.36
N GLY A 176 0.44 -10.46 5.15
CA GLY A 176 1.82 -10.54 4.67
C GLY A 176 2.71 -11.37 5.58
N ILE A 177 2.63 -11.15 6.90
CA ILE A 177 3.37 -11.93 7.90
C ILE A 177 2.90 -13.40 7.90
N ALA A 178 1.59 -13.64 7.87
CA ALA A 178 1.03 -14.99 7.86
C ALA A 178 1.50 -15.78 6.63
N PHE A 179 1.41 -15.20 5.43
CA PHE A 179 1.87 -15.84 4.20
C PHE A 179 3.39 -15.99 4.13
N ALA A 180 4.16 -15.06 4.71
CA ALA A 180 5.61 -15.23 4.84
C ALA A 180 5.96 -16.46 5.71
N ILE A 181 5.25 -16.67 6.82
CA ILE A 181 5.40 -17.87 7.66
C ILE A 181 5.06 -19.14 6.87
N VAL A 182 3.93 -19.14 6.15
CA VAL A 182 3.52 -20.26 5.29
C VAL A 182 4.58 -20.59 4.24
N ALA A 183 5.12 -19.57 3.56
CA ALA A 183 6.20 -19.74 2.59
C ALA A 183 7.46 -20.34 3.24
N ILE A 184 7.84 -19.86 4.43
CA ILE A 184 8.98 -20.40 5.17
C ILE A 184 8.78 -21.88 5.51
N LEU A 185 7.58 -22.27 5.94
CA LEU A 185 7.25 -23.66 6.26
C LEU A 185 7.30 -24.55 5.00
N ILE A 186 6.70 -24.13 3.89
CA ILE A 186 6.69 -24.89 2.63
C ILE A 186 8.11 -25.06 2.08
N ILE A 187 8.90 -23.99 2.06
CA ILE A 187 10.28 -24.06 1.55
C ILE A 187 11.14 -24.89 2.50
N GLY A 188 10.97 -24.74 3.81
CA GLY A 188 11.71 -25.51 4.81
C GLY A 188 11.47 -27.02 4.70
N THR A 189 10.21 -27.44 4.51
CA THR A 189 9.88 -28.87 4.30
C THR A 189 10.42 -29.38 2.98
N THR A 190 10.38 -28.57 1.92
CA THR A 190 10.90 -28.93 0.60
C THR A 190 12.42 -29.12 0.63
N VAL A 191 13.15 -28.19 1.25
CA VAL A 191 14.61 -28.27 1.42
C VAL A 191 14.97 -29.49 2.26
N ARG A 192 14.20 -29.79 3.31
CA ARG A 192 14.42 -31.01 4.11
C ARG A 192 14.30 -32.28 3.26
N MET A 193 13.27 -32.36 2.40
CA MET A 193 13.11 -33.49 1.48
C MET A 193 14.26 -33.57 0.47
N ALA A 194 14.72 -32.43 -0.06
CA ALA A 194 15.86 -32.39 -0.98
C ALA A 194 17.17 -32.85 -0.32
N VAL A 195 17.40 -32.47 0.94
CA VAL A 195 18.56 -32.94 1.74
C VAL A 195 18.49 -34.45 1.98
N LEU A 196 17.31 -34.97 2.36
CA LEU A 196 17.09 -36.41 2.56
C LEU A 196 17.36 -37.20 1.27
N ALA A 197 16.90 -36.71 0.13
CA ALA A 197 17.11 -37.35 -1.17
C ALA A 197 18.59 -37.38 -1.60
N ARG A 198 19.42 -36.45 -1.11
CA ARG A 198 20.86 -36.36 -1.43
C ARG A 198 21.75 -36.79 -0.25
N ARG A 199 21.23 -37.55 0.70
CA ARG A 199 21.95 -37.90 1.93
C ARG A 199 23.28 -38.60 1.65
N GLU A 200 23.33 -39.53 0.71
CA GLU A 200 24.54 -40.28 0.36
C GLU A 200 25.64 -39.38 -0.23
N GLU A 201 25.26 -38.46 -1.14
CA GLU A 201 26.19 -37.47 -1.69
C GLU A 201 26.76 -36.57 -0.60
N ILE A 202 25.92 -36.14 0.35
CA ILE A 202 26.34 -35.31 1.50
C ILE A 202 27.34 -36.05 2.38
N ILE A 203 27.13 -37.34 2.62
CA ILE A 203 28.06 -38.17 3.40
C ILE A 203 29.42 -38.25 2.70
N ILE A 204 29.44 -38.53 1.38
CA ILE A 204 30.68 -38.59 0.60
C ILE A 204 31.41 -37.23 0.64
N MET A 205 30.69 -36.12 0.44
CA MET A 205 31.29 -34.78 0.53
C MET A 205 31.93 -34.51 1.89
N ARG A 206 31.31 -34.96 2.99
CA ARG A 206 31.87 -34.84 4.34
C ARG A 206 33.12 -35.70 4.54
N LEU A 207 33.14 -36.92 4.01
CA LEU A 207 34.31 -37.82 4.11
C LEU A 207 35.56 -37.27 3.42
N VAL A 208 35.39 -36.46 2.38
CA VAL A 208 36.50 -35.79 1.66
C VAL A 208 36.85 -34.42 2.28
N GLY A 209 36.23 -34.05 3.42
CA GLY A 209 36.55 -32.85 4.17
C GLY A 209 35.85 -31.57 3.69
N ALA A 210 34.73 -31.68 2.97
CA ALA A 210 33.96 -30.50 2.56
C ALA A 210 33.39 -29.75 3.79
N THR A 211 33.50 -28.43 3.76
CA THR A 211 32.96 -27.57 4.83
C THR A 211 31.43 -27.54 4.81
N ASP A 212 30.81 -27.34 5.98
CA ASP A 212 29.36 -27.17 6.11
C ASP A 212 28.79 -26.06 5.21
N GLY A 213 29.53 -24.98 4.99
CA GLY A 213 29.15 -23.91 4.07
C GLY A 213 29.12 -24.36 2.61
N PHE A 214 30.06 -25.21 2.20
CA PHE A 214 30.08 -25.79 0.85
C PHE A 214 28.85 -26.67 0.60
N ILE A 215 28.47 -27.48 1.58
CA ILE A 215 27.28 -28.37 1.51
C ILE A 215 25.97 -27.56 1.51
N ARG A 216 25.89 -26.45 2.24
CA ARG A 216 24.66 -25.63 2.38
C ARG A 216 24.34 -24.76 1.17
N ARG A 217 25.35 -24.22 0.49
CA ARG A 217 25.18 -23.28 -0.65
C ARG A 217 24.19 -23.73 -1.74
N PRO A 218 24.24 -24.97 -2.27
CA PRO A 218 23.30 -25.39 -3.31
C PRO A 218 21.85 -25.35 -2.83
N PHE A 219 21.57 -25.77 -1.59
CA PHE A 219 20.22 -25.75 -1.01
C PHE A 219 19.72 -24.33 -0.72
N LEU A 220 20.61 -23.41 -0.31
CA LEU A 220 20.27 -22.00 -0.15
C LEU A 220 19.86 -21.37 -1.48
N LEU A 221 20.61 -21.68 -2.54
CA LEU A 221 20.31 -21.21 -3.89
C LEU A 221 19.02 -21.83 -4.44
N GLU A 222 18.76 -23.11 -4.17
CA GLU A 222 17.50 -23.79 -4.53
C GLU A 222 16.29 -23.13 -3.85
N GLY A 223 16.40 -22.79 -2.56
CA GLY A 223 15.36 -22.04 -1.84
C GLY A 223 15.13 -20.64 -2.42
N PHE A 224 16.20 -19.90 -2.70
CA PHE A 224 16.12 -18.58 -3.32
C PHE A 224 15.44 -18.62 -4.70
N ILE A 225 15.85 -19.55 -5.58
CA ILE A 225 15.28 -19.71 -6.91
C ILE A 225 13.80 -20.11 -6.82
N THR A 226 13.46 -21.05 -5.94
CA THR A 226 12.06 -21.48 -5.76
C THR A 226 11.18 -20.32 -5.29
N GLY A 227 11.67 -19.51 -4.34
CA GLY A 227 10.98 -18.30 -3.88
C GLY A 227 10.82 -17.24 -4.97
N LEU A 228 11.85 -17.04 -5.80
CA LEU A 228 11.81 -16.10 -6.92
C LEU A 228 10.82 -16.56 -8.00
N VAL A 229 10.84 -17.83 -8.38
CA VAL A 229 9.89 -18.41 -9.34
C VAL A 229 8.46 -18.32 -8.81
N GLY A 230 8.24 -18.61 -7.53
CA GLY A 230 6.94 -18.40 -6.88
C GLY A 230 6.48 -16.94 -6.93
N GLY A 231 7.38 -16.00 -6.65
CA GLY A 231 7.11 -14.56 -6.75
C GLY A 231 6.77 -14.09 -8.17
N VAL A 232 7.49 -14.56 -9.17
CA VAL A 232 7.19 -14.27 -10.59
C VAL A 232 5.85 -14.86 -11.00
N LEU A 233 5.56 -16.11 -10.59
CA LEU A 233 4.28 -16.74 -10.87
C LEU A 233 3.13 -15.94 -10.23
N ALA A 234 3.28 -15.52 -8.98
CA ALA A 234 2.31 -14.68 -8.30
C ALA A 234 2.08 -13.36 -9.04
N LEU A 235 3.15 -12.69 -9.47
CA LEU A 235 3.06 -11.44 -10.22
C LEU A 235 2.27 -11.62 -11.54
N VAL A 236 2.56 -12.69 -12.29
CA VAL A 236 1.85 -13.01 -13.54
C VAL A 236 0.36 -13.27 -13.27
N LEU A 237 0.03 -14.02 -12.23
CA LEU A 237 -1.36 -14.30 -11.85
C LEU A 237 -2.09 -13.03 -11.39
N THR A 238 -1.45 -12.20 -10.57
CA THR A 238 -2.03 -10.92 -10.11
C THR A 238 -2.23 -9.96 -11.27
N TYR A 239 -1.30 -9.92 -12.23
CA TYR A 239 -1.45 -9.12 -13.44
C TYR A 239 -2.59 -9.65 -14.31
N GLY A 240 -2.72 -10.97 -14.48
CA GLY A 240 -3.85 -11.57 -15.16
C GLY A 240 -5.19 -11.24 -14.49
N ALA A 241 -5.24 -11.28 -13.15
CA ALA A 241 -6.43 -10.88 -12.39
C ALA A 241 -6.78 -9.40 -12.60
N HIS A 242 -5.77 -8.52 -12.61
CA HIS A 242 -5.96 -7.10 -12.92
C HIS A 242 -6.56 -6.90 -14.31
N LEU A 243 -6.01 -7.53 -15.36
CA LEU A 243 -6.53 -7.39 -16.73
C LEU A 243 -7.97 -7.87 -16.90
N VAL A 244 -8.41 -8.85 -16.10
CA VAL A 244 -9.78 -9.37 -16.14
C VAL A 244 -10.77 -8.40 -15.48
N VAL A 245 -10.34 -7.71 -14.43
CA VAL A 245 -11.21 -6.81 -13.66
C VAL A 245 -11.21 -5.39 -14.25
N ASP A 246 -10.05 -4.95 -14.72
CA ASP A 246 -9.85 -3.63 -15.32
C ASP A 246 -10.67 -3.48 -16.61
N GLY A 247 -11.37 -2.35 -16.74
CA GLY A 247 -12.27 -2.04 -17.85
C GLY A 247 -13.56 -2.88 -17.94
N SER A 248 -13.63 -4.03 -17.27
CA SER A 248 -14.83 -4.90 -17.26
C SER A 248 -15.76 -4.60 -16.09
N LEU A 249 -15.21 -4.26 -14.92
CA LEU A 249 -15.99 -4.01 -13.71
C LEU A 249 -15.70 -2.63 -13.10
N ILE A 250 -14.41 -2.28 -12.96
CA ILE A 250 -13.93 -1.07 -12.27
C ILE A 250 -12.62 -0.63 -12.93
N ASP A 251 -12.40 0.68 -13.07
CA ASP A 251 -11.11 1.24 -13.47
C ASP A 251 -10.08 1.00 -12.36
N LEU A 252 -9.10 0.15 -12.60
CA LEU A 252 -8.08 -0.20 -11.62
C LEU A 252 -6.72 0.38 -12.03
N GLU A 253 -6.06 1.05 -11.09
CA GLU A 253 -4.65 1.40 -11.23
C GLU A 253 -3.76 0.20 -10.89
N TRP A 254 -2.80 -0.09 -11.78
CA TRP A 254 -1.81 -1.14 -11.53
C TRP A 254 -0.84 -0.74 -10.41
N LEU A 255 -0.35 -1.76 -9.70
CA LEU A 255 0.59 -1.58 -8.59
C LEU A 255 1.89 -0.88 -9.03
N PRO A 256 2.51 -0.04 -8.16
CA PRO A 256 3.79 0.58 -8.45
C PRO A 256 4.88 -0.46 -8.80
N SER A 257 5.75 -0.11 -9.75
CA SER A 257 6.85 -0.99 -10.19
C SER A 257 7.80 -1.38 -9.04
N LEU A 258 8.00 -0.48 -8.08
CA LEU A 258 8.80 -0.75 -6.88
C LEU A 258 8.17 -1.83 -6.00
N TRP A 259 6.84 -1.87 -5.88
CA TRP A 259 6.13 -2.84 -5.04
C TRP A 259 6.12 -4.22 -5.69
N THR A 260 5.92 -4.28 -7.01
CA THR A 260 5.95 -5.54 -7.76
C THR A 260 7.36 -6.14 -7.81
N ALA A 261 8.39 -5.33 -8.09
CA ALA A 261 9.78 -5.76 -8.02
C ALA A 261 10.19 -6.16 -6.58
N GLY A 262 9.79 -5.35 -5.60
CA GLY A 262 10.01 -5.63 -4.18
C GLY A 262 9.36 -6.94 -3.73
N GLY A 263 8.14 -7.23 -4.17
CA GLY A 263 7.42 -8.48 -3.87
C GLY A 263 8.13 -9.73 -4.42
N VAL A 264 8.60 -9.67 -5.67
CA VAL A 264 9.37 -10.78 -6.28
C VAL A 264 10.69 -11.00 -5.53
N LEU A 265 11.42 -9.91 -5.23
CA LEU A 265 12.67 -9.99 -4.47
C LEU A 265 12.45 -10.50 -3.05
N ALA A 266 11.38 -10.05 -2.38
CA ALA A 266 10.99 -10.55 -1.07
C ALA A 266 10.73 -12.05 -1.10
N GLY A 267 10.11 -12.57 -2.18
CA GLY A 267 9.96 -14.00 -2.38
C GLY A 267 11.28 -14.76 -2.43
N GLY A 268 12.25 -14.26 -3.18
CA GLY A 268 13.61 -14.83 -3.22
C GLY A 268 14.30 -14.78 -1.85
N LEU A 269 14.25 -13.65 -1.16
CA LEU A 269 14.83 -13.48 0.18
C LEU A 269 14.18 -14.39 1.22
N LEU A 270 12.85 -14.52 1.22
CA LEU A 270 12.13 -15.46 2.08
C LEU A 270 12.55 -16.90 1.79
N GLY A 271 12.76 -17.26 0.52
CA GLY A 271 13.27 -18.59 0.16
C GLY A 271 14.69 -18.86 0.65
N LEU A 272 15.56 -17.85 0.60
CA LEU A 272 16.90 -17.95 1.16
C LEU A 272 16.87 -18.10 2.70
N LEU A 273 16.06 -17.30 3.39
CA LEU A 273 15.89 -17.36 4.84
C LEU A 273 15.30 -18.71 5.28
N ALA A 274 14.27 -19.18 4.59
CA ALA A 274 13.62 -20.45 4.88
C ALA A 274 14.59 -21.63 4.73
N SER A 275 15.32 -21.68 3.60
CA SER A 275 16.34 -22.71 3.36
C SER A 275 17.44 -22.67 4.42
N GLY A 276 17.93 -21.49 4.79
CA GLY A 276 18.94 -21.34 5.83
C GLY A 276 18.47 -21.84 7.21
N SER A 277 17.22 -21.54 7.57
CA SER A 277 16.63 -22.00 8.84
C SER A 277 16.47 -23.51 8.89
N ALA A 278 16.09 -24.15 7.77
CA ALA A 278 15.92 -25.59 7.66
C ALA A 278 17.27 -26.32 7.76
N LEU A 279 18.30 -25.82 7.07
CA LEU A 279 19.65 -26.40 7.06
C LEU A 279 20.33 -26.29 8.43
N ARG A 280 20.19 -25.16 9.13
CA ARG A 280 20.77 -24.97 10.48
C ARG A 280 20.23 -25.99 11.48
N ARG A 281 18.94 -26.32 11.41
CA ARG A 281 18.33 -27.30 12.32
C ARG A 281 18.72 -28.75 11.99
N HIS A 282 18.93 -29.10 10.71
CA HIS A 282 19.06 -30.51 10.30
C HIS A 282 20.50 -30.98 10.05
N LEU A 283 21.42 -30.10 9.63
CA LEU A 283 22.82 -30.50 9.47
C LEU A 283 23.53 -30.79 10.80
N VAL A 284 22.96 -30.31 11.91
CA VAL A 284 23.38 -30.65 13.28
C VAL A 284 22.92 -32.06 13.68
N SER A 285 21.85 -32.60 13.07
CA SER A 285 21.30 -33.92 13.41
C SER A 285 22.02 -35.09 12.73
N TYR A 286 22.91 -34.82 11.77
CA TYR A 286 23.75 -35.82 11.09
C TYR A 286 25.24 -35.61 11.39
N ALA A 287 25.55 -34.90 12.48
CA ALA A 287 26.89 -34.81 13.08
C ALA A 287 27.08 -35.93 14.10
#